data_AF-C7CFQ1-F1
#
_entry.id   AF-C7CFQ1-F1
#
_cell.length_a   1.000
_cell.length_b   1.000
_cell.length_c   1.000
_cell.angle_alpha   90.00
_cell.angle_beta   90.00
_cell.angle_gamma   90.00
#
_symmetry.space_group_name_H-M   'P 1'
#
loop_
_entity.id
_entity.type
_entity.pdbx_description
1 polymer ?
#
loop_
_entity_poly.entity_id
_entity_poly.type
_entity_poly.pdbx_seq_one_letter_code
_entity_poly.pdbx_strand_id
1 'polypeptide(L)'
;MKTHAIPLFLALSLATGHVLAHGEAPQAVHGGLVQEAQEMWLELVVKGTEVTVYVLDEARKPVPASQIVGTATVLVGGKSYKVDLSPTGANSVQGTLPVAATSQIVATVSLKIGGKAATARFTNKA
;
A
#
# COMPACT_ATOMS: atom_id res chain seq x y z
N MET A 1 -51.58 36.71 5.61
CA MET A 1 -51.49 35.25 5.85
C MET A 1 -50.27 34.77 5.09
N LYS A 2 -49.31 34.13 5.78
CA LYS A 2 -47.90 34.02 5.39
C LYS A 2 -47.69 32.79 4.50
N THR A 3 -47.06 32.98 3.34
CA THR A 3 -46.68 31.94 2.37
C THR A 3 -45.42 31.23 2.84
N HIS A 4 -45.42 29.89 2.83
CA HIS A 4 -44.23 29.08 3.11
C HIS A 4 -43.88 28.27 1.86
N ALA A 5 -42.70 28.52 1.29
CA ALA A 5 -42.09 27.73 0.23
C ALA A 5 -41.21 26.65 0.85
N ILE A 6 -41.35 25.40 0.41
CA ILE A 6 -40.56 24.23 0.84
C ILE A 6 -39.54 23.93 -0.26
N PRO A 7 -38.22 23.92 0.01
CA PRO A 7 -37.27 23.35 -0.93
C PRO A 7 -37.11 21.85 -0.67
N LEU A 8 -37.31 21.06 -1.73
CA LEU A 8 -37.04 19.63 -1.80
C LEU A 8 -35.53 19.42 -1.97
N PHE A 9 -34.86 18.91 -0.93
CA PHE A 9 -33.45 18.49 -1.01
C PHE A 9 -33.38 17.08 -1.61
N LEU A 10 -32.87 16.96 -2.83
CA LEU A 10 -32.54 15.69 -3.47
C LEU A 10 -31.15 15.24 -2.99
N ALA A 11 -31.11 14.26 -2.08
CA ALA A 11 -29.89 13.62 -1.64
C ALA A 11 -29.41 12.62 -2.70
N LEU A 12 -28.35 12.97 -3.43
CA LEU A 12 -27.69 12.09 -4.37
C LEU A 12 -26.74 11.15 -3.60
N SER A 13 -27.14 9.89 -3.43
CA SER A 13 -26.32 8.83 -2.84
C SER A 13 -25.13 8.54 -3.75
N LEU A 14 -23.90 8.85 -3.27
CA LEU A 14 -22.67 8.45 -3.93
C LEU A 14 -22.57 6.92 -3.95
N ALA A 15 -22.52 6.34 -5.15
CA ALA A 15 -22.19 4.94 -5.36
C ALA A 15 -20.78 4.64 -4.81
N THR A 16 -20.68 3.63 -3.96
CA THR A 16 -19.40 3.07 -3.53
C THR A 16 -18.68 2.48 -4.74
N GLY A 17 -17.62 3.14 -5.19
CA GLY A 17 -16.73 2.61 -6.21
C GLY A 17 -16.07 1.33 -5.70
N HIS A 18 -16.59 0.19 -6.11
CA HIS A 18 -15.85 -1.06 -6.07
C HIS A 18 -14.76 -0.97 -7.14
N VAL A 19 -13.54 -0.63 -6.72
CA VAL A 19 -12.36 -0.89 -7.54
C VAL A 19 -12.28 -2.41 -7.65
N LEU A 20 -12.61 -2.93 -8.83
CA LEU A 20 -12.39 -4.33 -9.17
C LEU A 20 -10.87 -4.53 -9.25
N ALA A 21 -10.30 -5.13 -8.20
CA ALA A 21 -8.94 -5.65 -8.25
C ALA A 21 -8.85 -6.64 -9.42
N HIS A 22 -7.85 -6.49 -10.28
CA HIS A 22 -7.69 -7.34 -11.46
C HIS A 22 -7.13 -8.70 -11.00
N GLY A 23 -8.02 -9.65 -10.72
CA GLY A 23 -7.65 -11.02 -10.34
C GLY A 23 -7.48 -11.25 -8.83
N GLU A 24 -7.42 -12.52 -8.44
CA GLU A 24 -7.19 -12.92 -7.05
C GLU A 24 -5.75 -12.55 -6.63
N ALA A 25 -5.62 -11.92 -5.47
CA ALA A 25 -4.33 -11.56 -4.90
C ALA A 25 -3.45 -12.81 -4.71
N PRO A 26 -2.15 -12.75 -5.05
CA PRO A 26 -1.24 -13.84 -4.78
C PRO A 26 -1.11 -14.06 -3.26
N GLN A 27 -0.75 -15.29 -2.89
CA GLN A 27 -0.44 -15.60 -1.51
C GLN A 27 0.75 -14.77 -1.02
N ALA A 28 0.67 -14.31 0.24
CA ALA A 28 1.79 -13.65 0.92
C ALA A 28 2.87 -14.67 1.30
N VAL A 29 3.78 -14.98 0.38
CA VAL A 29 4.78 -16.05 0.55
C VAL A 29 5.91 -15.67 1.51
N HIS A 30 6.07 -14.39 1.83
CA HIS A 30 7.06 -13.89 2.79
C HIS A 30 6.45 -13.60 4.18
N GLY A 31 5.15 -13.90 4.36
CA GLY A 31 4.39 -13.66 5.59
C GLY A 31 3.97 -12.20 5.78
N GLY A 32 3.88 -11.44 4.69
CA GLY A 32 3.49 -10.03 4.70
C GLY A 32 2.01 -9.76 4.42
N LEU A 33 1.73 -8.49 4.12
CA LEU A 33 0.45 -8.02 3.62
C LEU A 33 0.57 -7.77 2.11
N VAL A 34 -0.36 -8.30 1.32
CA VAL A 34 -0.36 -8.13 -0.14
C VAL A 34 -1.39 -7.08 -0.55
N GLN A 35 -1.00 -6.20 -1.47
CA GLN A 35 -1.89 -5.23 -2.12
C GLN A 35 -1.53 -5.09 -3.60
N GLU A 36 -2.55 -4.81 -4.42
CA GLU A 36 -2.37 -4.44 -5.83
C GLU A 36 -2.04 -2.94 -5.94
N ALA A 37 -1.10 -2.58 -6.81
CA ALA A 37 -0.85 -1.21 -7.22
C ALA A 37 -0.38 -1.16 -8.67
N GLN A 38 -1.15 -0.51 -9.54
CA GLN A 38 -0.79 -0.27 -10.94
C GLN A 38 -0.45 -1.57 -11.67
N GLU A 39 -1.35 -2.57 -11.55
CA GLU A 39 -1.23 -3.91 -12.15
C GLU A 39 -0.06 -4.74 -11.58
N MET A 40 0.56 -4.31 -10.49
CA MET A 40 1.61 -5.04 -9.79
C MET A 40 1.15 -5.47 -8.40
N TRP A 41 1.72 -6.56 -7.90
CA TRP A 41 1.47 -7.06 -6.55
C TRP A 41 2.64 -6.68 -5.65
N LEU A 42 2.34 -5.94 -4.59
CA LEU A 42 3.30 -5.58 -3.56
C LEU A 42 3.02 -6.40 -2.31
N GLU A 43 4.02 -7.11 -1.79
CA GLU A 43 3.98 -7.73 -0.48
C GLU A 43 4.83 -6.92 0.51
N LEU A 44 4.19 -6.32 1.50
CA LEU A 44 4.85 -5.60 2.59
C LEU A 44 5.11 -6.53 3.77
N VAL A 45 6.37 -6.67 4.15
CA VAL A 45 6.82 -7.36 5.36
C VAL A 45 7.44 -6.34 6.32
N VAL A 46 6.94 -6.29 7.55
CA VAL A 46 7.51 -5.44 8.61
C VAL A 46 7.90 -6.34 9.78
N LYS A 47 9.19 -6.38 10.12
CA LYS A 47 9.76 -7.22 11.19
C LYS A 47 10.69 -6.40 12.06
N GLY A 48 10.30 -6.13 13.30
CA GLY A 48 11.06 -5.24 14.18
C GLY A 48 11.18 -3.84 13.55
N THR A 49 12.40 -3.43 13.22
CA THR A 49 12.67 -2.16 12.52
C THR A 49 12.74 -2.31 11.00
N GLU A 50 12.77 -3.53 10.47
CA GLU A 50 12.94 -3.77 9.04
C GLU A 50 11.62 -3.63 8.29
N VAL A 51 11.64 -2.88 7.19
CA VAL A 51 10.54 -2.74 6.24
C VAL A 51 11.01 -3.24 4.89
N THR A 52 10.43 -4.34 4.43
CA THR A 52 10.76 -4.97 3.15
C THR A 52 9.52 -5.01 2.27
N VAL A 53 9.67 -4.67 0.99
CA VAL A 53 8.60 -4.74 -0.01
C VAL A 53 9.08 -5.62 -1.16
N TYR A 54 8.35 -6.72 -1.42
CA TYR A 54 8.55 -7.58 -2.58
C TYR A 54 7.59 -7.18 -3.68
N VAL A 55 8.04 -7.23 -4.93
CA VAL A 55 7.24 -6.82 -6.09
C VAL A 55 7.13 -7.96 -7.10
N LEU A 56 5.90 -8.24 -7.52
CA LEU A 56 5.57 -9.08 -8.66
C LEU A 56 4.81 -8.26 -9.72
N ASP A 57 4.99 -8.59 -10.98
CA ASP A 57 4.18 -8.05 -12.09
C ASP A 57 2.76 -8.66 -12.11
N GLU A 58 1.94 -8.21 -13.07
CA GLU A 58 0.56 -8.71 -13.27
C GLU A 58 0.51 -10.24 -13.46
N ALA A 59 1.55 -10.82 -14.06
CA ALA A 59 1.69 -12.24 -14.32
C ALA A 59 2.33 -13.00 -13.15
N ARG A 60 2.45 -12.34 -11.98
CA ARG A 60 3.03 -12.87 -10.74
C ARG A 60 4.51 -13.23 -10.87
N LYS A 61 5.24 -12.57 -11.78
CA LYS A 61 6.69 -12.77 -11.95
C LYS A 61 7.48 -11.74 -11.14
N PRO A 62 8.63 -12.12 -10.56
CA PRO A 62 9.47 -11.19 -9.82
C PRO A 62 9.96 -10.02 -10.67
N VAL A 63 9.77 -8.78 -10.20
CA VAL A 63 10.35 -7.60 -10.82
C VAL A 63 11.76 -7.37 -10.27
N PRO A 64 12.80 -7.20 -11.11
CA PRO A 64 14.17 -7.00 -10.63
C PRO A 64 14.29 -5.80 -9.68
N ALA A 65 14.92 -6.01 -8.51
CA ALA A 65 15.08 -5.00 -7.48
C ALA A 65 15.76 -3.71 -7.99
N SER A 66 16.68 -3.83 -8.95
CA SER A 66 17.36 -2.69 -9.59
C SER A 66 16.44 -1.74 -10.35
N GLN A 67 15.22 -2.16 -10.67
CA GLN A 67 14.21 -1.33 -11.33
C GLN A 67 13.28 -0.61 -10.34
N ILE A 68 13.47 -0.82 -9.05
CA ILE A 68 12.57 -0.39 -7.98
C ILE A 68 13.28 0.64 -7.12
N VAL A 69 12.70 1.83 -7.01
CA VAL A 69 13.11 2.87 -6.06
C VAL A 69 11.87 3.41 -5.36
N GLY A 70 11.97 3.85 -4.12
CA GLY A 70 10.82 4.42 -3.45
C GLY A 70 10.96 4.58 -1.95
N THR A 71 9.82 4.78 -1.30
CA THR A 71 9.74 5.05 0.13
C THR A 71 8.53 4.35 0.74
N ALA A 72 8.62 4.00 2.01
CA ALA A 72 7.48 3.60 2.84
C ALA A 72 7.23 4.66 3.91
N THR A 73 5.98 5.03 4.14
CA THR A 73 5.55 5.79 5.32
C THR A 73 4.79 4.85 6.24
N VAL A 74 5.33 4.60 7.44
CA VAL A 74 4.77 3.66 8.41
C VAL A 74 4.30 4.43 9.64
N LEU A 75 3.09 4.12 10.12
CA LEU A 75 2.56 4.64 11.37
C LEU A 75 2.97 3.72 12.51
N VAL A 76 3.69 4.24 13.50
CA VAL A 76 4.09 3.52 14.72
C VAL A 76 3.73 4.37 15.93
N GLY A 77 2.87 3.85 16.81
CA GLY A 77 2.44 4.57 18.01
C GLY A 77 1.81 5.95 17.73
N GLY A 78 1.07 6.08 16.62
CA GLY A 78 0.45 7.34 16.19
C GLY A 78 1.38 8.34 15.50
N LYS A 79 2.68 8.02 15.36
CA LYS A 79 3.66 8.85 14.63
C LYS A 79 3.98 8.25 13.27
N SER A 80 4.11 9.11 12.26
CA SER A 80 4.48 8.69 10.90
C SER A 80 6.00 8.74 10.72
N TYR A 81 6.57 7.66 10.19
CA TYR A 81 7.98 7.53 9.87
C TYR A 81 8.13 7.26 8.38
N LYS A 82 8.88 8.12 7.69
CA LYS A 82 9.26 7.90 6.29
C LYS A 82 10.57 7.12 6.26
N VAL A 83 10.59 6.06 5.46
CA VAL A 83 11.71 5.14 5.26
C VAL A 83 12.04 5.13 3.78
N ASP A 84 13.28 5.46 3.44
CA ASP A 84 13.79 5.27 2.09
C ASP A 84 14.10 3.79 1.86
N LEU A 85 13.69 3.28 0.71
CA LEU A 85 13.82 1.86 0.37
C LEU A 85 14.90 1.70 -0.70
N SER A 86 15.84 0.80 -0.45
CA SER A 86 16.94 0.45 -1.35
C SER A 86 16.79 -0.98 -1.86
N PRO A 87 17.20 -1.29 -3.10
CA PRO A 87 17.21 -2.65 -3.64
C PRO A 87 17.90 -3.65 -2.70
N THR A 88 17.23 -4.77 -2.45
CA THR A 88 17.77 -5.90 -1.69
C THR A 88 17.27 -7.21 -2.30
N GLY A 89 18.11 -8.25 -2.32
CA GLY A 89 17.74 -9.52 -2.94
C GLY A 89 17.39 -9.40 -4.44
N ALA A 90 16.56 -10.31 -4.93
CA ALA A 90 16.23 -10.39 -6.35
C ALA A 90 15.11 -9.41 -6.78
N ASN A 91 14.05 -9.29 -5.97
CA ASN A 91 12.83 -8.55 -6.32
C ASN A 91 12.25 -7.73 -5.17
N SER A 92 13.12 -7.33 -4.23
CA SER A 92 12.71 -6.58 -3.05
C SER A 92 13.45 -5.26 -2.90
N VAL A 93 12.82 -4.35 -2.17
CA VAL A 93 13.46 -3.15 -1.63
C VAL A 93 13.25 -3.11 -0.13
N GLN A 94 14.21 -2.58 0.60
CA GLN A 94 14.21 -2.57 2.06
C GLN A 94 14.70 -1.25 2.63
N GLY A 95 14.20 -0.91 3.80
CA GLY A 95 14.75 0.14 4.64
C GLY A 95 14.48 -0.12 6.11
N THR A 96 14.96 0.80 6.95
CA THR A 96 14.97 0.64 8.41
C THR A 96 14.22 1.77 9.08
N LEU A 97 13.26 1.42 9.94
CA LEU A 97 12.59 2.35 10.84
C LEU A 97 13.52 2.71 12.02
N PRO A 98 13.44 3.95 12.54
CA PRO A 98 14.19 4.34 13.73
C PRO A 98 13.65 3.71 15.02
N VAL A 99 12.45 3.12 14.97
CA VAL A 99 11.78 2.44 16.09
C VAL A 99 11.16 1.14 15.59
N ALA A 100 11.06 0.13 16.46
CA ALA A 100 10.42 -1.12 16.10
C ALA A 100 8.92 -0.90 15.85
N ALA A 101 8.39 -1.52 14.80
CA ALA A 101 6.98 -1.50 14.49
C ALA A 101 6.16 -2.25 15.55
N THR A 102 4.91 -1.83 15.70
CA THR A 102 3.91 -2.47 16.55
C THR A 102 3.21 -3.63 15.83
N SER A 103 2.43 -4.42 16.56
CA SER A 103 1.59 -5.47 15.96
C SER A 103 0.57 -4.91 14.97
N GLN A 104 0.06 -3.71 15.20
CA GLN A 104 -0.76 -2.99 14.22
C GLN A 104 0.14 -2.31 13.19
N ILE A 105 -0.07 -2.63 11.92
CA ILE A 105 0.62 -2.07 10.76
C ILE A 105 -0.35 -1.19 10.01
N VAL A 106 0.01 0.09 9.86
CA VAL A 106 -0.57 0.99 8.88
C VAL A 106 0.58 1.61 8.11
N ALA A 107 0.64 1.36 6.81
CA ALA A 107 1.73 1.87 5.98
C ALA A 107 1.23 2.29 4.59
N THR A 108 1.84 3.31 4.03
CA THR A 108 1.71 3.65 2.61
C THR A 108 3.07 3.43 1.96
N VAL A 109 3.12 2.62 0.91
CA VAL A 109 4.32 2.38 0.12
C VAL A 109 4.16 3.09 -1.21
N SER A 110 5.16 3.88 -1.60
CA SER A 110 5.21 4.60 -2.87
C SER A 110 6.49 4.23 -3.62
N LEU A 111 6.35 3.50 -4.71
CA LEU A 111 7.45 3.01 -5.55
C LEU A 111 7.40 3.63 -6.94
N LYS A 112 8.56 3.69 -7.59
CA LYS A 112 8.72 3.82 -9.03
C LYS A 112 9.38 2.53 -9.53
N ILE A 113 8.66 1.81 -10.38
CA ILE A 113 9.04 0.49 -10.89
C ILE A 113 9.16 0.60 -12.41
N GLY A 114 10.39 0.48 -12.93
CA GLY A 114 10.64 0.59 -14.37
C GLY A 114 10.13 1.90 -15.00
N GLY A 115 10.08 2.99 -14.21
CA GLY A 115 9.55 4.28 -14.65
C GLY A 115 8.09 4.57 -14.26
N LYS A 116 7.29 3.54 -13.95
CA LYS A 116 5.87 3.68 -13.56
C LYS A 116 5.75 3.89 -12.05
N ALA A 117 4.96 4.87 -11.63
CA ALA A 117 4.65 5.08 -10.22
C ALA A 117 3.59 4.07 -9.75
N ALA A 118 3.79 3.48 -8.57
CA ALA A 118 2.87 2.54 -7.91
C ALA A 118 2.78 2.84 -6.41
N THR A 119 1.57 3.01 -5.90
CA THR A 119 1.31 3.34 -4.50
C THR A 119 0.27 2.41 -3.92
N ALA A 120 0.57 1.81 -2.78
CA ALA A 120 -0.34 0.92 -2.05
C ALA A 120 -0.42 1.33 -0.57
N ARG A 121 -1.60 1.17 0.02
CA ARG A 121 -1.81 1.32 1.46
C ARG A 121 -2.07 -0.05 2.09
N PHE A 122 -1.33 -0.35 3.15
CA PHE A 122 -1.41 -1.59 3.89
C PHE A 122 -1.99 -1.32 5.27
N THR A 123 -2.92 -2.17 5.68
CA THR A 123 -3.40 -2.24 7.06
C THR A 123 -3.62 -3.70 7.42
N ASN A 124 -3.13 -4.15 8.57
CA ASN A 124 -3.66 -5.37 9.16
C ASN A 124 -4.85 -5.02 10.05
N LYS A 125 -5.80 -5.94 10.15
CA LYS A 125 -6.79 -5.88 11.23
C LYS A 125 -6.09 -6.36 12.50
N ALA A 126 -6.24 -5.58 13.56
CA ALA A 126 -5.80 -5.97 14.91
C ALA A 126 -6.61 -7.17 15.41
#